data_AF-A0A7Y4M2J8-F1
#
_entry.id   AF-A0A7Y4M2J8-F1
#
_cell.length_a   1.000
_cell.length_b   1.000
_cell.length_c   1.000
_cell.angle_alpha   90.00
_cell.angle_beta   90.00
_cell.angle_gamma   90.00
#
_symmetry.space_group_name_H-M   'P 1'
#
loop_
_entity.id
_entity.type
_entity.pdbx_description
1 polymer ?
#
loop_
_entity_poly.entity_id
_entity_poly.type
_entity_poly.pdbx_seq_one_letter_code
_entity_poly.pdbx_strand_id
1 'polypeptide(L)' 'MNTPDQDVVLQSMEDARRILGEYIALRPNDATRTVHRLIAVLDREEVVHALNRMKLRRTIRLVE' A
#
# COMPACT_ATOMS: atom_id res chain seq x y z
N MET A 1 -17.24 -9.52 6.21
CA MET A 1 -15.89 -9.70 6.77
C MET A 1 -14.90 -9.25 5.71
N ASN A 2 -14.05 -8.27 5.99
CA ASN A 2 -12.93 -7.95 5.09
C ASN A 2 -12.07 -9.20 4.96
N THR A 3 -11.57 -9.48 3.76
CA THR A 3 -10.57 -10.53 3.60
C THR A 3 -9.26 -10.04 4.23
N PRO A 4 -8.44 -10.91 4.84
CA PRO A 4 -7.16 -10.50 5.45
C PRO A 4 -6.26 -9.76 4.45
N ASP A 5 -6.38 -10.08 3.15
CA ASP A 5 -5.69 -9.37 2.07
C ASP A 5 -6.13 -7.89 1.95
N GLN A 6 -7.43 -7.61 2.10
CA GLN A 6 -7.94 -6.24 2.06
C GLN A 6 -7.48 -5.42 3.26
N ASP A 7 -7.43 -6.01 4.45
CA ASP A 7 -6.94 -5.32 5.64
C ASP A 7 -5.45 -4.99 5.53
N VAL A 8 -4.64 -5.93 5.01
CA VAL A 8 -3.20 -5.69 4.73
C VAL A 8 -3.00 -4.55 3.75
N VAL A 9 -3.75 -4.55 2.63
CA VAL A 9 -3.67 -3.47 1.64
C VAL A 9 -4.15 -2.15 2.22
N LEU A 10 -5.26 -2.14 2.95
CA LEU A 10 -5.80 -0.92 3.55
C LEU A 10 -4.80 -0.32 4.54
N GLN A 11 -4.26 -1.13 5.45
CA GLN A 11 -3.24 -0.70 6.42
C GLN A 11 -2.02 -0.08 5.72
N SER A 12 -1.53 -0.69 4.64
CA SER A 12 -0.41 -0.16 3.87
C SER A 12 -0.72 1.21 3.24
N MET A 13 -1.96 1.44 2.80
CA MET A 13 -2.40 2.73 2.28
C MET A 13 -2.50 3.79 3.38
N GLU A 14 -2.91 3.40 4.59
CA GLU A 14 -2.95 4.31 5.74
C GLU A 14 -1.55 4.74 6.18
N ASP A 15 -0.60 3.79 6.19
CA ASP A 15 0.80 4.07 6.49
C ASP A 15 1.43 4.97 5.42
N ALA A 16 1.15 4.73 4.14
CA ALA A 16 1.59 5.60 3.05
C ALA A 16 1.01 7.02 3.17
N ARG A 17 -0.28 7.14 3.52
CA ARG A 17 -0.94 8.43 3.78
C ARG A 17 -0.29 9.17 4.96
N ARG A 18 0.08 8.46 6.03
CA ARG A 18 0.81 9.04 7.18
C ARG A 18 2.16 9.59 6.75
N ILE A 19 2.93 8.83 5.96
CA ILE A 19 4.24 9.27 5.44
C ILE A 19 4.11 10.56 4.63
N LEU A 20 3.10 10.66 3.76
CA LEU A 20 2.84 11.88 2.98
C LEU A 20 2.43 13.05 3.87
N GLY A 21 1.61 12.80 4.90
CA GLY A 21 1.21 13.82 5.88
C GLY A 21 2.41 14.40 6.63
N GLU A 22 3.35 13.56 7.05
CA GLU A 22 4.60 14.00 7.69
C GLU A 22 5.45 14.87 6.76
N TYR A 23 5.58 14.49 5.49
CA TYR A 23 6.35 15.25 4.50
C TYR A 23 5.76 16.64 4.24
N ILE A 24 4.44 16.75 4.18
CA ILE A 24 3.76 18.04 3.97
C ILE A 24 3.86 18.92 5.23
N ALA A 25 3.70 18.32 6.41
CA ALA A 25 3.71 19.05 7.69
C ALA A 25 5.08 19.63 8.06
N LEU A 26 6.17 18.92 7.77
CA LEU A 26 7.52 19.28 8.21
C LEU A 26 8.29 20.22 7.26
N ARG A 27 7.58 20.85 6.30
CA ARG A 27 8.12 21.41 5.05
C ARG A 27 8.77 20.33 4.16
N PRO A 28 8.52 20.35 2.84
CA PRO A 28 9.09 19.38 1.91
C PRO A 28 10.61 19.56 1.80
N ASN A 29 11.37 18.88 2.67
CA ASN A 29 12.83 19.00 2.74
C ASN A 29 13.56 17.85 2.04
N ASP A 30 12.96 16.65 2.02
CA ASP A 30 13.60 15.47 1.42
C ASP A 30 12.57 14.56 0.73
N ALA A 31 12.26 14.91 -0.52
CA ALA A 31 11.35 14.14 -1.36
C ALA A 31 11.87 12.71 -1.61
N THR A 32 13.19 12.56 -1.78
CA THR A 32 13.83 11.26 -2.04
C THR A 32 13.65 10.31 -0.86
N ARG A 33 13.87 10.80 0.36
CA ARG A 33 13.64 10.01 1.59
C ARG A 33 12.17 9.64 1.75
N THR A 34 11.25 10.55 1.43
CA THR A 34 9.80 10.27 1.46
C THR A 34 9.43 9.17 0.46
N VAL A 35 9.94 9.24 -0.77
CA VAL A 35 9.72 8.21 -1.80
C VAL A 35 10.28 6.85 -1.34
N HIS A 36 11.49 6.81 -0.78
CA HIS A 36 12.05 5.56 -0.22
C HIS A 36 11.18 4.98 0.90
N ARG A 37 10.63 5.83 1.78
CA ARG A 37 9.71 5.38 2.85
C ARG A 37 8.41 4.84 2.27
N LEU A 38 7.88 5.43 1.21
CA LEU A 38 6.68 4.93 0.52
C LEU A 38 6.94 3.58 -0.13
N ILE A 39 8.06 3.41 -0.84
CA ILE A 39 8.46 2.13 -1.43
C ILE A 39 8.58 1.07 -0.33
N ALA A 40 9.24 1.37 0.79
CA ALA A 40 9.39 0.42 1.90
C ALA A 40 8.06 -0.03 2.56
N VAL A 41 6.98 0.72 2.39
CA VAL A 41 5.64 0.32 2.87
C VAL A 41 4.87 -0.43 1.78
N LEU A 42 4.92 0.05 0.54
CA LEU A 42 4.12 -0.48 -0.55
C LEU A 42 4.72 -1.75 -1.18
N ASP A 43 6.05 -1.94 -1.06
CA ASP A 43 6.80 -3.07 -1.60
C ASP A 43 7.00 -4.19 -0.57
N ARG A 44 6.32 -4.13 0.58
CA ARG A 44 6.36 -5.24 1.55
C ARG A 44 5.77 -6.49 0.92
N GLU A 45 6.43 -7.62 1.14
CA GLU A 45 6.04 -8.92 0.58
C GLU A 45 4.56 -9.23 0.85
N GLU A 46 4.09 -8.98 2.08
CA GLU A 46 2.68 -9.16 2.44
C GLU A 46 1.70 -8.34 1.59
N VAL A 47 2.05 -7.10 1.24
CA VAL A 47 1.22 -6.16 0.47
C VAL A 47 1.21 -6.58 -1.00
N VAL A 48 2.38 -6.90 -1.56
CA VAL A 48 2.52 -7.38 -2.93
C VAL A 48 1.74 -8.68 -3.12
N HIS A 49 1.87 -9.63 -2.20
CA HIS A 49 1.16 -10.89 -2.25
C HIS A 49 -0.35 -10.73 -2.05
N ALA A 50 -0.79 -9.89 -1.11
CA ALA A 50 -2.20 -9.58 -0.91
C ALA A 50 -2.82 -8.96 -2.18
N LEU A 51 -2.16 -7.98 -2.79
CA LEU A 51 -2.61 -7.36 -4.04
C LEU A 51 -2.69 -8.38 -5.19
N ASN A 52 -1.71 -9.27 -5.33
CA ASN A 52 -1.73 -10.29 -6.36
C ASN A 52 -2.89 -11.28 -6.17
N ARG A 53 -3.13 -11.75 -4.93
CA ARG A 53 -4.28 -12.61 -4.61
C ARG A 53 -5.61 -11.92 -4.90
N MET A 54 -5.74 -10.65 -4.54
CA MET A 54 -6.94 -9.85 -4.80
C MET A 54 -7.19 -9.67 -6.31
N LYS A 55 -6.14 -9.37 -7.09
CA LYS A 55 -6.21 -9.27 -8.56
C LYS A 55 -6.62 -10.61 -9.17
N LEU A 56 -6.01 -11.71 -8.76
CA LEU A 56 -6.33 -13.04 -9.27
C LEU A 56 -7.79 -13.43 -9.01
N ARG A 57 -8.30 -13.19 -7.79
CA ARG A 57 -9.72 -13.41 -7.46
C ARG A 57 -10.65 -12.57 -8.32
N ARG A 58 -10.26 -11.33 -8.65
CA ARG A 58 -11.04 -10.45 -9.52
C ARG A 58 -11.01 -10.93 -10.97
N THR A 59 -9.87 -11.38 -11.47
CA THR A 59 -9.74 -11.94 -12.83
C THR A 59 -10.56 -13.21 -13.00
N ILE A 60 -10.55 -14.13 -12.03
CA ILE A 60 -11.35 -15.37 -12.10
C ILE A 60 -12.84 -15.04 -12.21
N ARG A 61 -13.34 -14.09 -11.40
CA ARG A 61 -14.75 -13.63 -11.45
C ARG A 61 -15.16 -12.93 -12.75
N LEU A 62 -14.23 -12.53 -13.61
CA LEU A 62 -14.52 -11.90 -14.90
C LEU A 62 -14.54 -12.91 -16.05
N VAL A 63 -14.07 -14.13 -15.83
CA VAL A 63 -13.98 -15.21 -16.84
C VAL A 63 -15.11 -16.25 -16.65
N GLU A 64 -15.85 -16.19 -15.54
CA GLU A 64 -17.12 -16.89 -15.31
C GLU A 64 -18.32 -16.05 -15.77
#